data_AF-A0A2P1AH23-F1
#
_entry.id   AF-A0A2P1AH23-F1
#
_cell.length_a   1.000
_cell.length_b   1.000
_cell.length_c   1.000
_cell.angle_alpha   90.00
_cell.angle_beta   90.00
_cell.angle_gamma   90.00
#
_symmetry.space_group_name_H-M   'P 1'
#
loop_
_entity.id
_entity.type
_entity.pdbx_description
1 polymer ?
#
loop_
_entity_poly.entity_id
_entity_poly.type
_entity_poly.pdbx_seq_one_letter_code
_entity_poly.pdbx_strand_id
1 'polypeptide(L)'
;MSITHQPANLTLAQIQQMIGGVMLLSQHSPLHRRYVVAEWLQRILPAFELNQFCYYEDDHGRPIAFCNWAFVSEQIRDELLSGVREISPSDWRSGQQIYIPEMIAPFGHGREVVNDLRRRVFLPWQGQKVCTVRGKVDAQNDRCIRKVQWFSI
;
A
#
# COMPACT_ATOMS: atom_id res chain seq x y z
N MET A 1 1.30 -13.41 18.09
CA MET A 1 0.52 -13.69 16.86
C MET A 1 1.49 -13.76 15.70
N SER A 2 1.56 -14.91 15.03
CA SER A 2 2.46 -15.13 13.90
C SER A 2 1.67 -14.92 12.61
N ILE A 3 2.05 -13.90 11.85
CA ILE A 3 1.43 -13.58 10.57
C ILE A 3 2.13 -14.43 9.50
N THR A 4 1.38 -15.31 8.85
CA THR A 4 1.87 -16.19 7.77
C THR A 4 1.57 -15.55 6.42
N HIS A 5 2.53 -15.54 5.50
CA HIS A 5 2.34 -15.03 4.13
C HIS A 5 2.82 -16.09 3.12
N GLN A 6 1.96 -16.42 2.17
CA GLN A 6 2.29 -17.21 1.00
C GLN A 6 2.15 -16.32 -0.25
N PRO A 7 3.10 -16.31 -1.20
CA PRO A 7 2.87 -15.73 -2.52
C PRO A 7 1.77 -16.56 -3.18
N ALA A 8 0.59 -15.98 -3.32
CA ALA A 8 -0.61 -16.77 -3.47
C ALA A 8 -0.97 -16.94 -4.96
N ASN A 9 -1.12 -18.18 -5.39
CA ASN A 9 -1.98 -18.52 -6.53
C ASN A 9 -3.43 -18.25 -6.09
N LEU A 10 -3.81 -16.97 -6.02
CA LEU A 10 -5.14 -16.57 -5.60
C LEU A 10 -6.14 -16.89 -6.70
N THR A 11 -7.25 -17.51 -6.30
CA THR A 11 -8.43 -17.59 -7.16
C THR A 11 -9.05 -16.21 -7.33
N LEU A 12 -9.81 -16.02 -8.40
CA LEU A 12 -10.58 -14.78 -8.62
C LEU A 12 -11.50 -14.48 -7.43
N ALA A 13 -12.12 -15.50 -6.84
CA ALA A 13 -12.99 -15.34 -5.67
C ALA A 13 -12.23 -14.79 -4.44
N GLN A 14 -11.01 -15.27 -4.19
CA GLN A 14 -10.17 -14.75 -3.11
C GLN A 14 -9.76 -13.30 -3.38
N ILE A 15 -9.36 -12.97 -4.62
CA ILE A 15 -9.04 -11.59 -4.98
C ILE A 15 -10.26 -10.68 -4.77
N GLN A 16 -11.46 -11.09 -5.19
CA GLN A 16 -12.70 -10.35 -4.98
C GLN A 16 -13.01 -10.14 -3.49
N GLN A 17 -12.81 -11.17 -2.65
CA GLN A 17 -12.98 -11.05 -1.20
C GLN A 17 -12.00 -10.04 -0.60
N MET A 18 -10.71 -10.11 -0.97
CA MET A 18 -9.68 -9.20 -0.48
C MET A 18 -9.93 -7.76 -0.95
N ILE A 19 -10.36 -7.57 -2.19
CA ILE A 19 -10.80 -6.26 -2.71
C ILE A 19 -11.93 -5.68 -1.85
N GLY A 20 -12.93 -6.49 -1.51
CA GLY A 20 -14.01 -6.10 -0.60
C GLY A 20 -13.47 -5.70 0.78
N GLY A 21 -12.52 -6.46 1.32
CA GLY A 21 -11.86 -6.14 2.59
C GLY A 21 -11.05 -4.84 2.55
N VAL A 22 -10.30 -4.59 1.46
CA VAL A 22 -9.57 -3.33 1.27
C VAL A 22 -10.53 -2.14 1.16
N MET A 23 -11.69 -2.30 0.52
CA MET A 23 -12.74 -1.29 0.50
C MET A 23 -13.29 -1.01 1.90
N LEU A 24 -13.53 -2.06 2.72
CA LEU A 24 -13.95 -1.89 4.11
C LEU A 24 -12.90 -1.12 4.93
N LEU A 25 -11.62 -1.48 4.81
CA LEU A 25 -10.52 -0.74 5.46
C LEU A 25 -10.49 0.73 5.03
N SER A 26 -10.74 0.99 3.75
CA SER A 26 -10.73 2.34 3.17
C SER A 26 -11.83 3.23 3.77
N GLN A 27 -13.01 2.67 4.04
CA GLN A 27 -14.12 3.39 4.69
C GLN A 27 -13.77 3.90 6.10
N HIS A 28 -12.92 3.15 6.82
CA HIS A 28 -12.44 3.54 8.15
C HIS A 28 -11.20 4.45 8.12
N SER A 29 -10.72 4.83 6.93
CA SER A 29 -9.62 5.77 6.78
C SER A 29 -10.10 7.13 6.27
N PRO A 30 -9.89 8.24 7.02
CA PRO A 30 -10.29 9.57 6.58
C PRO A 30 -9.75 10.00 5.21
N LEU A 31 -8.56 9.49 4.83
CA LEU A 31 -7.95 9.71 3.53
C LEU A 31 -8.63 8.85 2.45
N HIS A 32 -8.56 7.53 2.59
CA HIS A 32 -8.92 6.59 1.52
C HIS A 32 -10.43 6.57 1.23
N ARG A 33 -11.29 6.95 2.19
CA ARG A 33 -12.74 7.13 1.94
C ARG A 33 -13.06 8.22 0.90
N ARG A 34 -12.09 9.08 0.56
CA ARG A 34 -12.26 10.14 -0.46
C ARG A 34 -11.75 9.74 -1.83
N TYR A 35 -11.13 8.57 -1.98
CA TYR A 35 -10.61 8.14 -3.26
C TYR A 35 -11.76 7.93 -4.24
N VAL A 36 -11.59 8.42 -5.46
CA VAL A 36 -12.48 8.00 -6.54
C VAL A 36 -12.10 6.59 -7.00
N VAL A 37 -13.05 5.87 -7.60
CA VAL A 37 -12.83 4.48 -8.05
C VAL A 37 -11.61 4.39 -8.96
N ALA A 38 -11.40 5.35 -9.87
CA ALA A 38 -10.24 5.36 -10.76
C ALA A 38 -8.89 5.38 -10.00
N GLU A 39 -8.76 6.21 -8.96
CA GLU A 39 -7.55 6.27 -8.11
C GLU A 39 -7.34 4.93 -7.40
N TRP A 40 -8.42 4.35 -6.88
CA TRP A 40 -8.38 3.06 -6.21
C TRP A 40 -7.91 1.95 -7.16
N LEU A 41 -8.47 1.87 -8.37
CA LEU A 41 -8.08 0.89 -9.39
C LEU A 41 -6.58 1.03 -9.74
N GLN A 42 -6.10 2.25 -9.91
CA GLN A 42 -4.72 2.53 -10.29
C GLN A 42 -3.71 2.21 -9.18
N ARG A 43 -4.08 2.43 -7.91
CA ARG A 43 -3.17 2.33 -6.77
C ARG A 43 -3.20 0.97 -6.07
N ILE A 44 -4.24 0.16 -6.28
CA ILE A 44 -4.47 -1.10 -5.55
C ILE A 44 -4.46 -2.32 -6.45
N LEU A 45 -5.20 -2.32 -7.57
CA LEU A 45 -5.37 -3.54 -8.38
C LEU A 45 -4.08 -4.14 -8.93
N PRO A 46 -3.13 -3.35 -9.48
CA PRO A 46 -1.91 -3.94 -10.02
C PRO A 46 -1.10 -4.73 -8.98
N ALA A 47 -1.26 -4.41 -7.69
CA ALA A 47 -0.60 -5.15 -6.62
C ALA A 47 -1.03 -6.62 -6.56
N PHE A 48 -2.32 -6.90 -6.80
CA PHE A 48 -2.85 -8.26 -6.80
C PHE A 48 -2.29 -9.07 -7.97
N GLU A 49 -2.29 -8.50 -9.17
CA GLU A 49 -1.75 -9.13 -10.38
C GLU A 49 -0.24 -9.43 -10.25
N LEU A 50 0.49 -8.54 -9.58
CA LEU A 50 1.92 -8.63 -9.42
C LEU A 50 2.36 -9.38 -8.15
N ASN A 51 1.42 -9.82 -7.30
CA ASN A 51 1.71 -10.37 -5.97
C ASN A 51 2.62 -9.45 -5.13
N GLN A 52 2.40 -8.14 -5.21
CA GLN A 52 3.17 -7.11 -4.51
C GLN A 52 2.34 -6.43 -3.42
N PHE A 53 1.76 -7.24 -2.53
CA PHE A 53 0.97 -6.76 -1.41
C PHE A 53 1.03 -7.70 -0.20
N CYS A 54 0.62 -7.17 0.94
CA CYS A 54 0.26 -7.95 2.12
C CYS A 54 -1.12 -7.49 2.58
N TYR A 55 -1.98 -8.45 2.88
CA TYR A 55 -3.31 -8.26 3.42
C TYR A 55 -3.41 -9.04 4.72
N TYR A 56 -3.95 -8.39 5.73
CA TYR A 56 -3.92 -8.87 7.11
C TYR A 56 -5.34 -8.98 7.62
N GLU A 57 -5.62 -10.13 8.22
CA GLU A 57 -6.88 -10.41 8.90
C GLU A 57 -6.61 -10.71 10.38
N ASP A 58 -7.62 -10.51 11.22
CA ASP A 58 -7.60 -11.01 12.60
C ASP A 58 -8.00 -12.49 12.67
N ASP A 59 -8.01 -13.03 13.90
CA ASP A 59 -8.36 -14.44 14.16
C ASP A 59 -9.80 -14.81 13.75
N HIS A 60 -10.65 -13.83 13.43
CA HIS A 60 -12.02 -14.02 12.96
C HIS A 60 -12.15 -13.81 11.45
N GLY A 61 -11.05 -13.63 10.71
CA GLY A 61 -11.06 -13.39 9.27
C GLY A 61 -11.52 -11.99 8.88
N ARG A 62 -11.49 -11.01 9.81
CA ARG A 62 -11.86 -9.62 9.50
C ARG A 62 -10.63 -8.86 9.02
N PRO A 63 -10.72 -8.05 7.96
CA PRO A 63 -9.58 -7.25 7.51
C PRO A 63 -9.15 -6.25 8.57
N ILE A 64 -7.86 -6.20 8.86
CA ILE A 64 -7.28 -5.24 9.81
C ILE A 64 -6.26 -4.30 9.18
N ALA A 65 -5.59 -4.73 8.11
CA ALA A 65 -4.67 -3.91 7.36
C ALA A 65 -4.42 -4.39 5.93
N PHE A 66 -3.97 -3.48 5.09
CA PHE A 66 -3.48 -3.72 3.74
C PHE A 66 -2.28 -2.84 3.45
N CYS A 67 -1.27 -3.40 2.80
CA CYS A 67 -0.13 -2.65 2.27
C CYS A 67 0.26 -3.21 0.92
N ASN A 68 0.61 -2.34 -0.03
CA ASN A 68 1.21 -2.76 -1.28
C ASN A 68 2.50 -2.01 -1.58
N TRP A 69 3.26 -2.50 -2.57
CA TRP A 69 4.50 -1.86 -3.00
C TRP A 69 4.72 -2.00 -4.50
N ALA A 70 5.52 -1.10 -5.03
CA ALA A 70 6.00 -1.09 -6.40
C ALA A 70 7.53 -1.01 -6.40
N PHE A 71 8.15 -1.64 -7.39
CA PHE A 71 9.57 -1.50 -7.69
C PHE A 71 9.71 -0.57 -8.89
N VAL A 72 9.97 0.70 -8.62
CA VAL A 72 10.01 1.76 -9.64
C VAL A 72 11.44 2.14 -10.01
N SER A 73 11.63 2.74 -11.18
CA SER A 73 12.90 3.39 -11.51
C SER A 73 13.11 4.65 -10.66
N GLU A 74 14.35 5.15 -10.60
CA GLU A 74 14.67 6.40 -9.90
C GLU A 74 13.93 7.61 -10.49
N GLN A 75 13.89 7.72 -11.82
CA GLN A 75 13.13 8.77 -12.49
C GLN A 75 11.65 8.75 -12.09
N ILE A 76 11.02 7.58 -12.14
CA ILE A 76 9.60 7.41 -11.83
C ILE A 76 9.35 7.70 -10.35
N ARG A 77 10.22 7.24 -9.44
CA ARG A 77 10.16 7.60 -8.02
C ARG A 77 10.10 9.11 -7.85
N ASP A 78 11.01 9.85 -8.47
CA ASP A 78 11.11 11.29 -8.28
C ASP A 78 9.89 12.04 -8.86
N GLU A 79 9.36 11.60 -10.01
CA GLU A 79 8.08 12.09 -10.55
C GLU A 79 6.93 11.89 -9.55
N LEU A 80 6.79 10.69 -8.97
CA LEU A 80 5.74 10.37 -8.01
C LEU A 80 5.84 11.18 -6.73
N LEU A 81 7.07 11.39 -6.23
CA LEU A 81 7.34 12.17 -5.02
C LEU A 81 7.11 13.66 -5.24
N SER A 82 7.41 14.18 -6.44
CA SER A 82 7.10 15.56 -6.80
C SER A 82 5.59 15.82 -6.92
N GLY A 83 4.80 14.77 -7.17
CA GLY A 83 3.36 14.87 -7.37
C GLY A 83 2.96 15.37 -8.76
N VAL A 84 3.89 15.38 -9.73
CA VAL A 84 3.60 15.70 -11.15
C VAL A 84 2.54 14.74 -11.73
N ARG A 85 2.53 13.50 -11.27
CA ARG A 85 1.55 12.49 -11.67
C ARG A 85 1.43 11.39 -10.62
N GLU A 86 0.39 10.56 -10.77
CA GLU A 86 0.21 9.33 -9.99
C GLU A 86 0.82 8.11 -10.68
N ILE A 87 1.05 7.04 -9.90
CA ILE A 87 1.64 5.78 -10.37
C ILE A 87 0.74 5.09 -11.38
N SER A 88 1.25 4.78 -12.57
CA SER A 88 0.53 4.05 -13.61
C SER A 88 0.85 2.55 -13.54
N PRO A 89 0.02 1.66 -14.12
CA PRO A 89 0.29 0.22 -14.11
C PRO A 89 1.67 -0.18 -14.63
N SER A 90 2.18 0.48 -15.68
CA SER A 90 3.51 0.19 -16.25
C SER A 90 4.67 0.54 -15.33
N ASP A 91 4.45 1.36 -14.30
CA ASP A 91 5.52 1.81 -13.40
C ASP A 91 5.91 0.75 -12.38
N TRP A 92 4.99 -0.17 -12.04
CA TRP A 92 5.06 -1.03 -10.85
C TRP A 92 6.29 -1.95 -10.78
N ARG A 93 6.91 -2.23 -11.93
CA ARG A 93 8.14 -3.03 -12.06
C ARG A 93 9.18 -2.35 -12.97
N SER A 94 9.19 -1.01 -12.96
CA SER A 94 10.10 -0.22 -13.80
C SER A 94 11.54 -0.12 -13.26
N GLY A 95 11.83 -0.62 -12.05
CA GLY A 95 13.18 -0.56 -11.50
C GLY A 95 13.36 -1.29 -10.17
N GLN A 96 14.18 -0.72 -9.28
CA GLN A 96 14.58 -1.35 -8.01
C GLN A 96 14.21 -0.50 -6.78
N GLN A 97 13.70 0.72 -6.96
CA GLN A 97 13.34 1.60 -5.85
C GLN A 97 11.99 1.18 -5.28
N ILE A 98 11.91 0.98 -3.96
CA ILE A 98 10.66 0.58 -3.31
C ILE A 98 9.81 1.82 -3.05
N TYR A 99 8.64 1.83 -3.68
CA TYR A 99 7.58 2.82 -3.45
C TYR A 99 6.37 2.11 -2.83
N ILE A 100 5.76 2.70 -1.81
CA ILE A 100 4.51 2.21 -1.19
C ILE A 100 3.36 3.12 -1.64
N PRO A 101 2.54 2.70 -2.62
CA PRO A 101 1.32 3.40 -2.99
C PRO A 101 0.34 3.49 -1.82
N GLU A 102 0.07 2.36 -1.16
CA GLU A 102 -0.96 2.26 -0.12
C GLU A 102 -0.46 1.56 1.15
N MET A 103 -0.87 2.15 2.28
CA MET A 103 -0.79 1.54 3.61
C MET A 103 -2.05 1.92 4.38
N ILE A 104 -2.97 0.97 4.49
CA ILE A 104 -4.28 1.15 5.10
C ILE A 104 -4.34 0.27 6.35
N ALA A 105 -4.24 0.87 7.53
CA ALA A 105 -4.30 0.18 8.82
C ALA A 105 -5.15 1.02 9.80
N PRO A 106 -6.45 1.15 9.57
CA PRO A 106 -7.31 2.14 10.23
C PRO A 106 -7.54 1.84 11.72
N PHE A 107 -7.28 0.61 12.16
CA PHE A 107 -7.52 0.16 13.53
C PHE A 107 -6.26 0.16 14.42
N GLY A 108 -5.17 0.80 13.97
CA GLY A 108 -3.95 0.98 14.78
C GLY A 108 -2.82 -0.03 14.53
N HIS A 109 -2.99 -0.97 13.60
CA HIS A 109 -2.00 -2.03 13.32
C HIS A 109 -0.78 -1.59 12.48
N GLY A 110 -0.65 -0.30 12.15
CA GLY A 110 0.39 0.17 11.23
C GLY A 110 1.82 -0.19 11.65
N ARG A 111 2.13 -0.19 12.96
CA ARG A 111 3.46 -0.56 13.46
C ARG A 111 3.76 -2.05 13.28
N GLU A 112 2.77 -2.90 13.51
CA GLU A 112 2.88 -4.36 13.35
C GLU A 112 3.11 -4.71 11.89
N VAL A 113 2.32 -4.13 11.00
CA VAL A 113 2.46 -4.28 9.53
C VAL A 113 3.86 -3.87 9.07
N VAL A 114 4.35 -2.70 9.50
CA VAL A 114 5.70 -2.25 9.10
C VAL A 114 6.78 -3.21 9.59
N ASN A 115 6.70 -3.68 10.84
CA ASN A 115 7.68 -4.63 11.38
C ASN A 115 7.68 -5.96 10.63
N ASP A 116 6.49 -6.43 10.26
CA ASP A 116 6.28 -7.65 9.52
C ASP A 116 6.82 -7.56 8.08
N LEU A 117 6.52 -6.47 7.38
CA LEU A 117 7.06 -6.19 6.04
C LEU A 117 8.59 -6.16 6.04
N ARG A 118 9.23 -5.48 7.01
CA ARG A 118 10.69 -5.46 7.13
C ARG A 118 11.30 -6.86 7.24
N ARG A 119 10.66 -7.72 8.04
CA ARG A 119 11.20 -9.06 8.37
C ARG A 119 10.99 -10.08 7.26
N ARG A 120 9.84 -10.04 6.59
CA ARG A 120 9.45 -11.09 5.65
C ARG A 120 9.56 -10.70 4.20
N VAL A 121 9.17 -9.46 3.87
CA VAL A 121 9.07 -9.00 2.48
C VAL A 121 10.36 -8.31 2.09
N PHE A 122 10.78 -7.32 2.88
CA PHE A 122 11.86 -6.43 2.50
C PHE A 122 13.23 -6.79 3.08
N LEU A 123 13.36 -7.94 3.74
CA LEU A 123 14.63 -8.42 4.29
C LEU A 123 15.76 -8.47 3.24
N PRO A 124 15.53 -8.91 1.98
CA PRO A 124 16.56 -8.85 0.93
C PRO A 124 17.00 -7.44 0.54
N TRP A 125 16.23 -6.41 0.87
CA TRP A 125 16.47 -5.00 0.55
C TRP A 125 16.82 -4.18 1.81
N GLN A 126 17.30 -4.84 2.86
CA GLN A 126 17.71 -4.18 4.10
C GLN A 126 18.68 -3.02 3.83
N GLY A 127 18.44 -1.88 4.47
CA GLY A 127 19.25 -0.66 4.28
C GLY A 127 18.82 0.21 3.09
N GLN A 128 17.91 -0.25 2.22
CA GLN A 128 17.31 0.61 1.21
C GLN A 128 16.32 1.60 1.84
N LYS A 129 16.16 2.74 1.16
CA LYS A 129 15.13 3.74 1.51
C LYS A 129 13.83 3.40 0.78
N VAL A 130 12.75 3.34 1.53
CA VAL A 130 11.39 3.26 1.02
C VAL A 130 10.76 4.63 1.07
N CYS A 131 9.97 4.93 0.06
CA CYS A 131 9.18 6.15 0.03
C CYS A 131 7.70 5.87 -0.15
N THR A 132 6.90 6.81 0.34
CA THR A 132 5.46 6.86 0.12
C THR A 132 5.04 8.31 0.07
N VAL A 133 3.99 8.58 -0.67
CA VAL A 133 3.29 9.86 -0.61
C VAL A 133 2.02 9.64 0.19
N ARG A 134 1.99 10.19 1.41
CA ARG A 134 0.77 10.18 2.22
C ARG A 134 -0.01 11.48 2.05
N GLY A 135 -1.30 11.34 1.79
CA GLY A 135 -2.24 12.42 2.03
C GLY A 135 -2.52 12.55 3.52
N LYS A 136 -2.34 13.74 4.10
CA LYS A 136 -2.92 14.07 5.39
C LYS A 136 -4.12 14.96 5.15
N VAL A 137 -5.27 14.50 5.63
CA VAL A 137 -6.47 15.32 5.66
C VAL A 137 -6.26 16.45 6.67
N ASP A 138 -6.32 17.69 6.21
CA ASP A 138 -6.43 18.86 7.07
C ASP A 138 -7.81 18.87 7.72
N ALA A 139 -7.83 18.89 9.05
CA ALA A 139 -9.06 18.88 9.84
C ALA A 139 -9.86 20.18 9.75
N GLN A 140 -9.21 21.29 9.36
CA GLN A 140 -9.85 22.61 9.29
C GLN A 140 -10.49 22.89 7.93
N ASN A 141 -9.87 22.40 6.85
CA ASN A 141 -10.14 22.88 5.50
C ASN A 141 -10.57 21.77 4.52
N ASP A 142 -10.70 20.53 4.99
CA ASP A 142 -10.97 19.32 4.21
C ASP A 142 -9.95 18.99 3.09
N ARG A 143 -8.87 19.78 2.99
CA ARG A 143 -7.82 19.61 1.99
C ARG A 143 -6.95 18.41 2.30
N CYS A 144 -6.56 17.67 1.26
CA CYS A 144 -5.55 16.63 1.36
C CYS A 144 -4.16 17.25 1.15
N ILE A 145 -3.36 17.30 2.22
CA ILE A 145 -1.99 17.79 2.18
C ILE A 145 -1.07 16.62 1.81
N ARG A 146 -0.42 16.72 0.66
CA ARG A 146 0.54 15.73 0.19
C ARG A 146 1.81 15.82 1.04
N LYS A 147 2.24 14.71 1.65
CA LYS A 147 3.47 14.62 2.44
C LYS A 147 4.28 13.41 2.00
N VAL A 148 5.48 13.68 1.48
CA VAL A 148 6.48 12.65 1.23
C VAL A 148 7.01 12.14 2.56
N GLN A 149 7.08 10.82 2.71
CA GLN A 149 7.73 10.18 3.83
C GLN A 149 8.74 9.16 3.33
N TRP A 150 9.88 9.14 4.02
CA TRP A 150 10.96 8.21 3.80
C TRP A 150 11.16 7.34 5.03
N PHE A 151 11.43 6.06 4.81
CA PHE A 151 11.72 5.12 5.87
C PHE A 151 12.87 4.22 5.43
N SER A 152 13.74 3.85 6.37
CA SER A 152 14.69 2.77 6.14
C SER A 152 14.05 1.44 6.50
N ILE A 153 14.34 0.43 5.69
CA ILE A 153 13.98 -0.96 5.96
C ILE A 153 15.08 -1.61 6.79
#